data_AF-A0A370I8A9-F1
#
_entry.id   AF-A0A370I8A9-F1
#
_cell.length_a   1.000
_cell.length_b   1.000
_cell.length_c   1.000
_cell.angle_alpha   90.00
_cell.angle_beta   90.00
_cell.angle_gamma   90.00
#
_symmetry.space_group_name_H-M   'P 1'
#
loop_
_entity.id
_entity.type
_entity.pdbx_description
1 polymer ?
#
loop_
_entity_poly.entity_id
_entity_poly.type
_entity_poly.pdbx_seq_one_letter_code
_entity_poly.pdbx_strand_id
1 'polypeptide(L)'
;MTGSRTLIANWWRDRAGYDWLVDVLRFHSALGWVKTMIGAGGAVMCLVTVLSLLSHIGPRNGVFEIGCWVVVGLTALWALRWWLLPWPSRTRALLWCASADLAITFGALAAGHRVYGALVMTLLTVVGMCLIFHGPPVLMLHIGWSLGSILTLALLLTADDPAHSGVAAGDGRLAIAVVLIVVALSVVGLPTVQFCYWLWRLHALLDPLTTLLNRRGLDYQLTQSFRSRTAGSAYAATIDLDRFKIVNDTYGHQCGDDVLRRVAESLRWAAGSDAVVARTGGEEFVVVGRLRAKSLSAAGERLRRAVETVPGLSMVVTASVGVARCRIADVRDPARLQQILRRSDAAMYDAKRDGGNIVVIAGSEAQGYTPCGAVDSALPGRAGPSQVSAATTMAPTPVSRVGWISGAKNGL
;
A
#
# COMPACT_ATOMS: atom_id res chain seq x y z
N MET A 1 -18.90 9.33 -15.06
CA MET A 1 -17.64 10.09 -15.33
C MET A 1 -17.31 10.89 -14.08
N THR A 2 -16.37 10.43 -13.26
CA THR A 2 -15.88 11.18 -12.09
C THR A 2 -15.05 12.37 -12.59
N GLY A 3 -15.46 13.60 -12.26
CA GLY A 3 -14.83 14.81 -12.80
C GLY A 3 -13.35 14.93 -12.42
N SER A 4 -12.52 15.50 -13.29
CA SER A 4 -11.06 15.67 -13.13
C SER A 4 -10.64 16.21 -11.75
N ARG A 5 -11.45 17.11 -11.16
CA ARG A 5 -11.25 17.66 -9.81
C ARG A 5 -11.29 16.60 -8.71
N THR A 6 -12.20 15.63 -8.81
CA THR A 6 -12.29 14.53 -7.84
C THR A 6 -11.08 13.60 -7.95
N LEU A 7 -10.54 13.43 -9.15
CA LEU A 7 -9.38 12.59 -9.41
C LEU A 7 -8.10 13.16 -8.80
N ILE A 8 -7.84 14.47 -9.01
CA ILE A 8 -6.71 15.18 -8.38
C ILE A 8 -6.85 15.20 -6.86
N ALA A 9 -8.06 15.43 -6.33
CA ALA A 9 -8.31 15.42 -4.90
C ALA A 9 -8.05 14.04 -4.26
N ASN A 10 -8.39 12.96 -4.96
CA ASN A 10 -8.13 11.60 -4.51
C ASN A 10 -6.63 11.27 -4.55
N TRP A 11 -5.95 11.68 -5.61
CA TRP A 11 -4.50 11.58 -5.73
C TRP A 11 -3.78 12.27 -4.56
N TRP A 12 -4.12 13.54 -4.28
CA TRP A 12 -3.52 14.32 -3.20
C TRP A 12 -3.68 13.69 -1.81
N ARG A 13 -4.82 13.02 -1.57
CA ARG A 13 -5.12 12.35 -0.30
C ARG A 13 -4.48 10.97 -0.15
N ASP A 14 -3.84 10.42 -1.18
CA ASP A 14 -3.22 9.10 -1.09
C ASP A 14 -2.04 9.11 -0.10
N ARG A 15 -2.08 8.18 0.86
CA ARG A 15 -1.05 7.97 1.88
C ARG A 15 -0.46 6.57 1.86
N ALA A 16 -0.95 5.70 0.98
CA ALA A 16 -0.69 4.26 1.00
C ALA A 16 0.54 3.82 0.20
N GLY A 17 1.27 4.76 -0.43
CA GLY A 17 2.33 4.44 -1.37
C GLY A 17 3.51 3.64 -0.79
N TYR A 18 3.92 3.93 0.45
CA TYR A 18 5.16 3.39 1.01
C TYR A 18 5.03 1.93 1.42
N ASP A 19 4.07 1.62 2.29
CA ASP A 19 3.90 0.26 2.82
C ASP A 19 3.53 -0.72 1.68
N TRP A 20 2.70 -0.28 0.73
CA TRP A 20 2.36 -1.05 -0.45
C TRP A 20 3.58 -1.41 -1.31
N LEU A 21 4.49 -0.46 -1.53
CA LEU A 21 5.72 -0.75 -2.29
C LEU A 21 6.56 -1.82 -1.59
N VAL A 22 6.73 -1.70 -0.28
CA VAL A 22 7.52 -2.65 0.50
C VAL A 22 6.94 -4.05 0.40
N ASP A 23 5.62 -4.18 0.49
CA ASP A 23 4.94 -5.47 0.37
C ASP A 23 5.10 -6.06 -1.03
N VAL A 24 4.98 -5.25 -2.08
CA VAL A 24 5.19 -5.69 -3.48
C VAL A 24 6.64 -6.14 -3.71
N LEU A 25 7.62 -5.39 -3.22
CA LEU A 25 9.04 -5.75 -3.34
C LEU A 25 9.37 -7.05 -2.59
N ARG A 26 8.75 -7.26 -1.41
CA ARG A 26 8.89 -8.51 -0.66
C ARG A 26 8.27 -9.68 -1.42
N PHE A 27 7.07 -9.49 -1.96
CA PHE A 27 6.36 -10.52 -2.72
C PHE A 27 7.16 -11.00 -3.94
N HIS A 28 7.81 -10.09 -4.66
CA HIS A 28 8.64 -10.42 -5.81
C HIS A 28 10.10 -10.77 -5.46
N SER A 29 10.45 -10.92 -4.18
CA SER A 29 11.84 -11.12 -3.71
C SER A 29 12.83 -10.07 -4.24
N ALA A 30 12.33 -8.89 -4.62
CA ALA A 30 13.09 -7.79 -5.21
C ALA A 30 13.69 -6.85 -4.15
N LEU A 31 13.30 -7.02 -2.88
CA LEU A 31 13.72 -6.13 -1.79
C LEU A 31 15.25 -6.07 -1.63
N GLY A 32 15.96 -7.19 -1.80
CA GLY A 32 17.42 -7.23 -1.77
C GLY A 32 18.05 -6.41 -2.90
N TRP A 33 17.57 -6.61 -4.13
CA TRP A 33 18.04 -5.87 -5.31
C TRP A 33 17.85 -4.36 -5.18
N VAL A 34 16.66 -3.93 -4.75
CA VAL A 34 16.38 -2.50 -4.56
C VAL A 34 17.26 -1.89 -3.46
N LYS A 35 17.47 -2.60 -2.34
CA LYS A 35 18.42 -2.15 -1.31
C LYS A 35 19.83 -1.96 -1.88
N THR A 36 20.30 -2.91 -2.70
CA THR A 36 21.62 -2.84 -3.33
C THR A 36 21.74 -1.64 -4.25
N MET A 37 20.72 -1.39 -5.09
CA MET A 37 20.68 -0.24 -6.01
C MET A 37 20.69 1.10 -5.27
N ILE A 38 19.87 1.24 -4.22
CA ILE A 38 19.83 2.48 -3.42
C ILE A 38 21.16 2.69 -2.69
N GLY A 39 21.72 1.64 -2.07
CA GLY A 39 23.02 1.73 -1.40
C GLY A 39 24.16 2.06 -2.36
N ALA A 40 24.14 1.52 -3.59
CA ALA A 40 25.11 1.86 -4.64
C ALA A 40 25.02 3.33 -5.06
N GLY A 41 23.81 3.87 -5.19
CA GLY A 41 23.61 5.31 -5.42
C GLY A 41 24.24 6.18 -4.32
N GLY A 42 24.11 5.75 -3.06
CA GLY A 42 24.78 6.41 -1.94
C GLY A 42 26.31 6.31 -1.97
N ALA A 43 26.86 5.16 -2.36
CA ALA A 43 28.29 4.99 -2.52
C ALA A 43 28.86 5.86 -3.65
N VAL A 44 28.13 5.99 -4.76
CA VAL A 44 28.47 6.90 -5.86
C VAL A 44 28.44 8.35 -5.37
N MET A 45 27.44 8.76 -4.59
CA MET A 45 27.37 10.11 -4.00
C MET A 45 28.56 10.41 -3.08
N CYS A 46 28.93 9.44 -2.25
CA CYS A 46 30.11 9.53 -1.40
C CYS A 46 31.37 9.73 -2.25
N LEU A 47 31.55 8.91 -3.29
CA LEU A 47 32.68 9.03 -4.23
C LEU A 47 32.71 10.40 -4.91
N VAL A 48 31.59 10.91 -5.41
CA VAL A 48 31.49 12.25 -6.02
C VAL A 48 31.93 13.33 -5.04
N THR A 49 31.53 13.24 -3.77
CA THR A 49 31.90 14.21 -2.73
C THR A 49 33.40 14.14 -2.41
N VAL A 50 33.98 12.93 -2.31
CA VAL A 50 35.42 12.75 -2.11
C VAL A 50 36.22 13.29 -3.29
N LEU A 51 35.82 12.96 -4.52
CA LEU A 51 36.47 13.49 -5.72
C LEU A 51 36.36 15.02 -5.81
N SER A 52 35.23 15.58 -5.35
CA SER A 52 35.05 17.02 -5.23
C SER A 52 36.03 17.66 -4.26
N LEU A 53 36.30 17.02 -3.11
CA LEU A 53 37.25 17.50 -2.10
C LEU A 53 38.70 17.43 -2.59
N LEU A 54 39.05 16.41 -3.36
CA LEU A 54 40.38 16.24 -3.95
C LEU A 54 40.63 17.12 -5.17
N SER A 55 39.56 17.64 -5.78
CA SER A 55 39.63 18.48 -6.97
C SER A 55 40.05 19.90 -6.63
N HIS A 56 40.79 20.53 -7.55
CA HIS A 56 41.15 21.96 -7.48
C HIS A 56 39.93 22.91 -7.49
N ILE A 57 38.76 22.39 -7.87
CA ILE A 57 37.44 23.05 -7.93
C ILE A 57 36.65 22.88 -6.60
N GLY A 58 37.17 22.08 -5.68
CA GLY A 58 36.56 21.79 -4.39
C GLY A 58 36.43 22.99 -3.44
N PRO A 59 35.78 22.80 -2.28
CA PRO A 59 35.64 23.85 -1.28
C PRO A 59 37.03 24.32 -0.80
N ARG A 60 37.27 25.64 -0.78
CA ARG A 60 38.53 26.24 -0.30
C ARG A 60 38.43 26.91 1.06
N ASN A 61 37.22 27.01 1.61
CA ASN A 61 36.99 27.50 2.96
C ASN A 61 37.01 26.32 3.93
N GLY A 62 37.80 26.40 5.00
CA GLY A 62 37.93 25.33 6.00
C GLY A 62 36.59 24.90 6.62
N VAL A 63 35.62 25.81 6.75
CA VAL A 63 34.27 25.48 7.24
C VAL A 63 33.53 24.57 6.24
N PHE A 64 33.61 24.89 4.95
CA PHE A 64 32.97 24.09 3.90
C PHE A 64 33.69 22.75 3.69
N GLU A 65 35.00 22.73 3.81
CA GLU A 65 35.81 21.50 3.74
C GLU A 65 35.45 20.53 4.87
N ILE A 66 35.41 21.00 6.12
CA ILE A 66 34.97 20.19 7.28
C ILE A 66 33.53 19.69 7.06
N GLY A 67 32.63 20.56 6.60
CA GLY A 67 31.25 20.18 6.31
C GLY A 67 31.14 19.10 5.24
N CYS A 68 31.94 19.18 4.16
CA CYS A 68 31.98 18.16 3.12
C CYS A 68 32.52 16.82 3.63
N TRP A 69 33.52 16.81 4.53
CA TRP A 69 33.96 15.57 5.19
C TRP A 69 32.87 14.94 6.06
N VAL A 70 32.07 15.75 6.75
CA VAL A 70 30.88 15.26 7.46
C VAL A 70 29.88 14.62 6.49
N VAL A 71 29.64 15.24 5.33
CA VAL A 71 28.76 14.69 4.27
C VAL A 71 29.31 13.36 3.72
N VAL A 72 30.62 13.21 3.53
CA VAL A 72 31.25 11.94 3.15
C VAL A 72 30.95 10.86 4.18
N GLY A 73 31.14 11.16 5.47
CA GLY A 73 30.81 10.22 6.55
C GLY A 73 29.34 9.81 6.53
N LEU A 74 28.43 10.77 6.40
CA LEU A 74 26.98 10.52 6.36
C LEU A 74 26.56 9.68 5.14
N THR A 75 27.10 9.97 3.95
CA THR A 75 26.78 9.23 2.72
C THR A 75 27.37 7.82 2.70
N ALA A 76 28.56 7.63 3.29
CA ALA A 76 29.13 6.29 3.50
C ALA A 76 28.29 5.46 4.49
N LEU A 77 27.92 6.05 5.63
CA LEU A 77 27.01 5.42 6.60
C LEU A 77 25.66 5.07 5.96
N TRP A 78 25.17 5.92 5.05
CA TRP A 78 23.94 5.68 4.31
C TRP A 78 24.03 4.48 3.37
N ALA A 79 25.11 4.38 2.58
CA ALA A 79 25.34 3.23 1.70
C ALA A 79 25.41 1.91 2.50
N LEU A 80 26.21 1.91 3.58
CA LEU A 80 26.34 0.77 4.49
C LEU A 80 25.00 0.41 5.15
N ARG A 81 24.21 1.40 5.57
CA ARG A 81 22.89 1.19 6.17
C ARG A 81 21.95 0.45 5.22
N TRP A 82 21.95 0.82 3.93
CA TRP A 82 21.09 0.17 2.95
C TRP A 82 21.53 -1.26 2.68
N TRP A 83 22.82 -1.56 2.65
CA TRP A 83 23.28 -2.93 2.44
C TRP A 83 23.08 -3.81 3.69
N LEU A 84 23.45 -3.32 4.86
CA LEU A 84 23.57 -4.15 6.07
C LEU A 84 22.30 -4.31 6.89
N LEU A 85 21.42 -3.30 6.92
CA LEU A 85 20.29 -3.29 7.85
C LEU A 85 18.94 -3.56 7.15
N PRO A 86 17.90 -3.95 7.91
CA PRO A 86 16.57 -4.21 7.35
C PRO A 86 15.97 -3.00 6.65
N TRP A 87 14.98 -3.25 5.79
CA TRP A 87 14.20 -2.17 5.17
C TRP A 87 13.64 -1.25 6.24
N PRO A 88 13.79 0.06 6.09
CA PRO A 88 13.46 0.97 7.17
C PRO A 88 11.98 1.27 7.34
N SER A 89 11.61 1.81 8.51
CA SER A 89 10.28 2.38 8.70
C SER A 89 10.13 3.70 7.93
N ARG A 90 8.88 4.07 7.62
CA ARG A 90 8.55 5.29 6.87
C ARG A 90 9.20 6.55 7.46
N THR A 91 9.14 6.73 8.78
CA THR A 91 9.70 7.92 9.45
C THR A 91 11.21 7.99 9.28
N ARG A 92 11.91 6.85 9.43
CA ARG A 92 13.36 6.84 9.27
C ARG A 92 13.76 7.09 7.82
N ALA A 93 13.02 6.50 6.87
CA ALA A 93 13.17 6.77 5.43
C ALA A 93 13.07 8.26 5.10
N LEU A 94 12.06 8.94 5.65
CA LEU A 94 11.90 10.39 5.48
C LEU A 94 13.04 11.20 6.09
N LEU A 95 13.49 10.85 7.30
CA LEU A 95 14.61 11.52 7.95
C LEU A 95 15.89 11.42 7.11
N TRP A 96 16.14 10.26 6.47
CA TRP A 96 17.30 10.15 5.59
C TRP A 96 17.15 10.94 4.30
N CYS A 97 15.99 10.93 3.65
CA CYS A 97 15.76 11.79 2.49
C CYS A 97 15.99 13.27 2.83
N ALA A 98 15.48 13.74 3.97
CA ALA A 98 15.72 15.11 4.44
C ALA A 98 17.21 15.39 4.69
N SER A 99 17.96 14.44 5.28
CA SER A 99 19.40 14.58 5.47
C SER A 99 20.17 14.61 4.14
N ALA A 100 19.72 13.85 3.14
CA ALA A 100 20.31 13.85 1.80
C ALA A 100 20.05 15.19 1.09
N ASP A 101 18.83 15.71 1.18
CA ASP A 101 18.48 17.04 0.67
C ASP A 101 19.39 18.13 1.27
N LEU A 102 19.58 18.12 2.60
CA LEU A 102 20.47 19.05 3.28
C LEU A 102 21.93 18.91 2.85
N ALA A 103 22.42 17.68 2.75
CA ALA A 103 23.80 17.39 2.37
C ALA A 103 24.11 17.80 0.93
N ILE A 104 23.19 17.50 0.00
CA ILE A 104 23.32 17.89 -1.42
C ILE A 104 23.26 19.40 -1.56
N THR A 105 22.29 20.06 -0.92
CA THR A 105 22.18 21.53 -0.95
C THR A 105 23.42 22.20 -0.36
N PHE A 106 23.92 21.71 0.78
CA PHE A 106 25.14 22.23 1.40
C PHE A 106 26.35 22.03 0.49
N GLY A 107 26.58 20.81 -0.02
CA GLY A 107 27.73 20.52 -0.88
C GLY A 107 27.73 21.33 -2.18
N ALA A 108 26.55 21.55 -2.76
CA ALA A 108 26.40 22.38 -3.95
C ALA A 108 26.68 23.86 -3.68
N LEU A 109 26.26 24.40 -2.53
CA LEU A 109 26.54 25.80 -2.14
C LEU A 109 28.01 26.01 -1.71
N ALA A 110 28.62 24.96 -1.15
CA ALA A 110 30.02 24.91 -0.74
C ALA A 110 31.01 24.83 -1.92
N ALA A 111 30.54 24.41 -3.10
CA ALA A 111 31.37 24.28 -4.29
C ALA A 111 31.99 25.62 -4.71
N GLY A 112 33.31 25.60 -4.98
CA GLY A 112 34.03 26.79 -5.44
C GLY A 112 33.54 27.27 -6.82
N HIS A 113 33.20 26.33 -7.71
CA HIS A 113 32.55 26.65 -8.99
C HIS A 113 31.04 26.41 -8.92
N ARG A 114 30.27 27.48 -9.18
CA ARG A 114 28.80 27.48 -9.11
C ARG A 114 28.13 26.56 -10.15
N VAL A 115 28.73 26.40 -11.32
CA VAL A 115 28.25 25.46 -12.36
C VAL A 115 28.34 24.02 -11.87
N TYR A 116 29.43 23.67 -11.18
CA TYR A 116 29.55 22.35 -10.55
C TYR A 116 28.50 22.18 -9.44
N GLY A 117 28.29 23.20 -8.61
CA GLY A 117 27.20 23.23 -7.63
C GLY A 117 25.83 22.99 -8.26
N ALA A 118 25.56 23.57 -9.44
CA ALA A 118 24.31 23.39 -10.17
C ALA A 118 24.13 21.94 -10.65
N LEU A 119 25.19 21.31 -11.14
CA LEU A 119 25.17 19.88 -11.49
C LEU A 119 24.90 19.01 -10.25
N VAL A 120 25.55 19.30 -9.12
CA VAL A 120 25.31 18.59 -7.85
C VAL A 120 23.85 18.77 -7.38
N MET A 121 23.25 19.94 -7.53
CA MET A 121 21.84 20.18 -7.18
C MET A 121 20.86 19.30 -7.98
N THR A 122 21.22 18.83 -9.19
CA THR A 122 20.36 17.89 -9.94
C THR A 122 20.17 16.55 -9.21
N LEU A 123 21.06 16.22 -8.27
CA LEU A 123 20.95 15.01 -7.45
C LEU A 123 19.78 15.08 -6.46
N LEU A 124 19.23 16.28 -6.19
CA LEU A 124 17.96 16.42 -5.46
C LEU A 124 16.83 15.67 -6.17
N THR A 125 16.82 15.60 -7.51
CA THR A 125 15.84 14.80 -8.26
C THR A 125 15.92 13.32 -7.91
N VAL A 126 17.09 12.77 -7.59
CA VAL A 126 17.26 11.37 -7.16
C VAL A 126 16.61 11.13 -5.79
N VAL A 127 16.73 12.09 -4.87
CA VAL A 127 16.01 12.06 -3.58
C VAL A 127 14.50 12.12 -3.84
N GLY A 128 14.07 13.00 -4.74
CA GLY A 128 12.70 13.12 -5.21
C GLY A 128 12.12 11.79 -5.72
N MET A 129 12.88 11.02 -6.51
CA MET A 129 12.47 9.68 -6.97
C MET A 129 12.17 8.71 -5.83
N CYS A 130 12.92 8.79 -4.72
CA CYS A 130 12.63 7.98 -3.53
C CYS A 130 11.35 8.46 -2.83
N LEU A 131 11.10 9.78 -2.81
CA LEU A 131 9.94 10.39 -2.16
C LEU A 131 8.62 10.22 -2.92
N ILE A 132 8.66 9.85 -4.21
CA ILE A 132 7.49 9.43 -5.01
C ILE A 132 6.63 8.42 -4.23
N PHE A 133 7.28 7.47 -3.56
CA PHE A 133 6.61 6.40 -2.82
C PHE A 133 6.01 6.85 -1.48
N HIS A 134 6.38 8.02 -0.97
CA HIS A 134 5.91 8.55 0.32
C HIS A 134 4.62 9.39 0.22
N GLY A 135 4.15 9.62 -1.01
CA GLY A 135 2.90 10.30 -1.33
C GLY A 135 3.08 11.77 -1.71
N PRO A 136 2.06 12.38 -2.35
CA PRO A 136 2.22 13.68 -3.00
C PRO A 136 2.63 14.83 -2.08
N PRO A 137 2.07 14.97 -0.84
CA PRO A 137 2.43 16.10 0.01
C PRO A 137 3.89 16.10 0.49
N VAL A 138 4.48 14.92 0.69
CA VAL A 138 5.92 14.81 1.02
C VAL A 138 6.75 15.20 -0.20
N LEU A 139 6.35 14.72 -1.38
CA LEU A 139 7.01 15.09 -2.62
C LEU A 139 6.95 16.60 -2.89
N MET A 140 5.82 17.26 -2.62
CA MET A 140 5.69 18.72 -2.78
C MET A 140 6.60 19.50 -1.83
N LEU A 141 6.77 19.01 -0.59
CA LEU A 141 7.71 19.63 0.36
C LEU A 141 9.15 19.59 -0.19
N HIS A 142 9.56 18.45 -0.74
CA HIS A 142 10.86 18.28 -1.38
C HIS A 142 11.01 19.12 -2.66
N ILE A 143 9.96 19.25 -3.47
CA ILE A 143 9.97 20.14 -4.64
C ILE A 143 10.17 21.59 -4.19
N GLY A 144 9.47 22.01 -3.13
CA GLY A 144 9.67 23.33 -2.53
C GLY A 144 11.11 23.56 -2.08
N TRP A 145 11.71 22.59 -1.37
CA TRP A 145 13.12 22.63 -0.97
C TRP A 145 14.07 22.72 -2.18
N SER A 146 13.82 21.93 -3.22
CA SER A 146 14.63 21.89 -4.43
C SER A 146 14.56 23.20 -5.21
N LEU A 147 13.38 23.80 -5.31
CA LEU A 147 13.18 25.10 -5.95
C LEU A 147 13.86 26.23 -5.15
N GLY A 148 13.75 26.21 -3.82
CA GLY A 148 14.48 27.14 -2.97
C GLY A 148 16.00 27.03 -3.15
N SER A 149 16.51 25.80 -3.10
CA SER A 149 17.95 25.52 -3.23
C SER A 149 18.52 25.97 -4.57
N ILE A 150 17.84 25.67 -5.69
CA ILE A 150 18.31 26.06 -7.02
C ILE A 150 18.17 27.57 -7.25
N LEU A 151 17.11 28.21 -6.71
CA LEU A 151 16.95 29.66 -6.80
C LEU A 151 18.05 30.38 -6.03
N THR A 152 18.41 29.92 -4.83
CA THR A 152 19.53 30.46 -4.06
C THR A 152 20.84 30.35 -4.85
N LEU A 153 21.14 29.18 -5.43
CA LEU A 153 22.35 29.00 -6.23
C LEU A 153 22.35 29.88 -7.49
N ALA A 154 21.21 30.01 -8.17
CA ALA A 154 21.08 30.87 -9.35
C ALA A 154 21.30 32.35 -9.02
N LEU A 155 20.76 32.83 -7.90
CA LEU A 155 20.99 34.20 -7.41
C LEU A 155 22.46 34.42 -7.07
N LEU A 156 23.12 33.47 -6.41
CA LEU A 156 24.56 33.52 -6.13
C LEU A 156 25.39 33.53 -7.43
N LEU A 157 25.02 32.73 -8.43
CA LEU A 157 25.68 32.71 -9.74
C LEU A 157 25.60 34.06 -10.45
N THR A 158 24.48 34.79 -10.30
CA THR A 158 24.31 36.13 -10.89
C THR A 158 24.96 37.26 -10.08
N ALA A 159 25.15 37.06 -8.77
CA ALA A 159 25.67 38.09 -7.86
C ALA A 159 27.20 38.00 -7.65
N ASP A 160 27.81 36.83 -7.89
CA ASP A 160 29.25 36.63 -7.73
C ASP A 160 30.06 37.31 -8.86
N ASP A 161 31.18 37.92 -8.48
CA ASP A 161 32.15 38.50 -9.39
C ASP A 161 32.88 37.38 -10.19
N PRO A 162 32.99 37.46 -11.52
CA PRO A 162 33.74 36.50 -12.35
C PRO A 162 35.19 36.32 -11.94
N ALA A 163 35.81 37.30 -11.27
CA ALA A 163 37.14 37.16 -10.70
C ALA A 163 37.24 36.09 -9.57
N HIS A 164 36.13 35.78 -8.88
CA HIS A 164 36.12 34.90 -7.71
C HIS A 164 35.60 33.47 -7.98
N SER A 165 34.71 33.28 -8.96
CA SER A 165 34.03 31.98 -9.19
C SER A 165 34.24 31.36 -10.58
N GLY A 166 35.07 32.01 -11.42
CA GLY A 166 35.54 31.48 -12.71
C GLY A 166 34.67 31.82 -13.92
N VAL A 167 34.83 31.03 -14.99
CA VAL A 167 34.42 31.33 -16.39
C VAL A 167 32.93 31.65 -16.59
N ALA A 168 32.06 31.34 -15.62
CA ALA A 168 30.60 31.45 -15.78
C ALA A 168 29.90 32.35 -14.76
N ALA A 169 30.63 33.06 -13.89
CA ALA A 169 29.99 33.98 -12.94
C ALA A 169 29.39 35.19 -13.66
N GLY A 170 28.23 35.66 -13.19
CA GLY A 170 27.51 36.77 -13.82
C GLY A 170 26.75 36.40 -15.09
N ASP A 171 26.81 35.14 -15.57
CA ASP A 171 26.02 34.70 -16.72
C ASP A 171 24.57 34.36 -16.32
N GLY A 172 23.70 35.36 -16.42
CA GLY A 172 22.26 35.20 -16.17
C GLY A 172 21.58 34.20 -17.10
N ARG A 173 22.09 33.95 -18.32
CA ARG A 173 21.48 32.98 -19.25
C ARG A 173 21.73 31.56 -18.77
N LEU A 174 22.95 31.27 -18.33
CA LEU A 174 23.28 29.97 -17.74
C LEU A 174 22.51 29.73 -16.44
N ALA A 175 22.35 30.77 -15.60
CA ALA A 175 21.54 30.69 -14.38
C ALA A 175 20.08 30.30 -14.69
N ILE A 176 19.48 30.95 -15.70
CA ILE A 176 18.12 30.61 -16.16
C ILE A 176 18.06 29.17 -16.68
N ALA A 177 19.02 28.74 -17.50
CA ALA A 177 19.05 27.38 -18.03
C ALA A 177 19.09 26.31 -16.94
N VAL A 178 19.93 26.50 -15.92
CA VAL A 178 20.04 25.60 -14.76
C VAL A 178 18.72 25.53 -13.99
N VAL A 179 18.08 26.67 -13.72
CA VAL A 179 16.77 26.72 -13.04
C VAL A 179 15.72 25.99 -13.87
N LEU A 180 15.67 26.20 -15.18
CA LEU A 180 14.71 25.54 -16.06
C LEU A 180 14.88 24.02 -16.10
N ILE A 181 16.12 23.51 -16.08
CA ILE A 181 16.38 22.06 -16.01
C ILE A 181 15.82 21.47 -14.71
N VAL A 182 16.10 22.10 -13.57
CA VAL A 182 15.60 21.62 -12.26
C VAL A 182 14.09 21.75 -12.17
N VAL A 183 13.49 22.83 -12.70
CA VAL A 183 12.04 22.99 -12.78
C VAL A 183 11.43 21.88 -13.64
N ALA A 184 11.99 21.58 -14.82
CA ALA A 184 11.50 20.52 -15.68
C ALA A 184 11.56 19.15 -14.99
N LEU A 185 12.67 18.81 -14.34
CA LEU A 185 12.83 17.53 -13.65
C LEU A 185 11.95 17.42 -12.39
N SER A 186 11.93 18.45 -11.56
CA SER A 186 11.32 18.39 -10.24
C SER A 186 9.85 18.83 -10.20
N VAL A 187 9.45 19.86 -10.96
CA VAL A 187 8.06 20.37 -10.97
C VAL A 187 7.19 19.62 -11.98
N VAL A 188 7.76 19.19 -13.10
CA VAL A 188 7.04 18.42 -14.13
C VAL A 188 7.30 16.92 -13.97
N GLY A 189 8.57 16.52 -14.01
CA GLY A 189 8.96 15.10 -14.03
C GLY A 189 8.47 14.31 -12.80
N LEU A 190 8.88 14.71 -11.60
CA LEU A 190 8.56 13.95 -10.38
C LEU A 190 7.04 13.81 -10.12
N PRO A 191 6.21 14.87 -10.21
CA PRO A 191 4.78 14.75 -10.01
C PRO A 191 4.10 13.90 -11.09
N THR A 192 4.55 13.99 -12.34
CA THR A 192 4.04 13.12 -13.42
C THR A 192 4.33 11.66 -13.14
N VAL A 193 5.57 11.30 -12.79
CA VAL A 193 5.91 9.91 -12.45
C VAL A 193 5.13 9.44 -11.23
N GLN A 194 4.96 10.29 -10.22
CA GLN A 194 4.20 9.93 -9.01
C GLN A 194 2.71 9.76 -9.28
N PHE A 195 2.12 10.59 -10.15
CA PHE A 195 0.75 10.45 -10.61
C PHE A 195 0.55 9.18 -11.43
N CYS A 196 1.47 8.87 -12.37
CA CYS A 196 1.46 7.63 -13.13
C CYS A 196 1.58 6.40 -12.21
N TYR A 197 2.49 6.43 -11.23
CA TYR A 197 2.62 5.39 -10.21
C TYR A 197 1.31 5.17 -9.45
N TRP A 198 0.66 6.27 -9.02
CA TRP A 198 -0.63 6.19 -8.34
C TRP A 198 -1.72 5.58 -9.24
N LEU A 199 -1.80 5.97 -10.50
CA LEU A 199 -2.74 5.39 -11.47
C LEU A 199 -2.49 3.89 -11.70
N TRP A 200 -1.23 3.51 -11.92
CA TRP A 200 -0.82 2.11 -12.08
C TRP A 200 -1.21 1.26 -10.87
N ARG A 201 -1.01 1.80 -9.66
CA ARG A 201 -1.46 1.15 -8.42
C ARG A 201 -2.97 0.98 -8.36
N LEU A 202 -3.74 1.99 -8.76
CA LEU A 202 -5.20 1.88 -8.77
C LEU A 202 -5.68 0.81 -9.73
N HIS A 203 -5.10 0.74 -10.93
CA HIS A 203 -5.46 -0.28 -11.92
C HIS A 203 -5.06 -1.68 -11.43
N ALA A 204 -3.98 -1.79 -10.64
CA ALA A 204 -3.60 -3.04 -9.99
C ALA A 204 -4.55 -3.48 -8.85
N LEU A 205 -5.52 -2.67 -8.44
CA LEU A 205 -6.54 -3.03 -7.46
C LEU A 205 -7.89 -3.41 -8.09
N LEU A 206 -8.07 -3.17 -9.38
CA LEU A 206 -9.31 -3.48 -10.10
C LEU A 206 -9.12 -4.71 -10.99
N ASP A 207 -10.21 -5.43 -11.19
CA ASP A 207 -10.33 -6.44 -12.24
C ASP A 207 -10.61 -5.73 -13.57
N PRO A 208 -9.78 -5.93 -14.63
CA PRO A 208 -9.89 -5.18 -15.88
C PRO A 208 -11.18 -5.50 -16.66
N LEU A 209 -11.77 -6.68 -16.47
CA LEU A 209 -12.99 -7.07 -17.17
C LEU A 209 -14.24 -6.46 -16.53
N THR A 210 -14.36 -6.56 -15.20
CA THR A 210 -15.58 -6.22 -14.46
C THR A 210 -15.54 -4.87 -13.76
N THR A 211 -14.36 -4.24 -13.64
CA THR A 211 -14.12 -3.00 -12.86
C THR A 211 -14.47 -3.12 -11.36
N LEU A 212 -14.72 -4.34 -10.87
CA LEU A 212 -14.74 -4.64 -9.44
C LEU A 212 -13.32 -4.61 -8.89
N LEU A 213 -13.20 -4.68 -7.57
CA LEU A 213 -11.89 -4.90 -6.96
C LEU A 213 -11.38 -6.28 -7.34
N ASN A 214 -10.08 -6.43 -7.55
CA ASN A 214 -9.46 -7.75 -7.59
C ASN A 214 -9.13 -8.21 -6.15
N ARG A 215 -8.50 -9.38 -5.99
CA ARG A 215 -8.09 -9.90 -4.66
C ARG A 215 -7.28 -8.88 -3.84
N ARG A 216 -6.35 -8.14 -4.47
CA ARG A 216 -5.54 -7.12 -3.80
C ARG A 216 -6.37 -5.88 -3.45
N GLY A 217 -7.27 -5.49 -4.35
CA GLY A 217 -8.23 -4.41 -4.13
C GLY A 217 -9.15 -4.67 -2.95
N LEU A 218 -9.60 -5.91 -2.78
CA LEU A 218 -10.41 -6.33 -1.64
C LEU A 218 -9.70 -6.05 -0.31
N ASP A 219 -8.49 -6.57 -0.13
CA ASP A 219 -7.71 -6.42 1.10
C ASP A 219 -7.45 -4.94 1.43
N TYR A 220 -7.10 -4.15 0.41
CA TYR A 220 -6.87 -2.71 0.56
C TYR A 220 -8.15 -1.97 0.96
N GLN A 221 -9.25 -2.18 0.25
CA GLN A 221 -10.49 -1.43 0.45
C GLN A 221 -11.16 -1.78 1.77
N LEU A 222 -11.10 -3.04 2.21
CA LEU A 222 -11.61 -3.46 3.53
C LEU A 222 -10.92 -2.72 4.67
N THR A 223 -9.61 -2.53 4.55
CA THR A 223 -8.83 -1.78 5.52
C THR A 223 -9.27 -0.31 5.59
N GLN A 224 -9.85 0.26 4.53
CA GLN A 224 -10.36 1.65 4.49
C GLN A 224 -11.84 1.77 4.90
N SER A 225 -12.73 0.96 4.33
CA SER A 225 -14.19 1.03 4.51
C SER A 225 -14.64 0.66 5.94
N PHE A 226 -13.82 -0.08 6.67
CA PHE A 226 -14.12 -0.50 8.05
C PHE A 226 -13.34 0.28 9.13
N ARG A 227 -12.64 1.38 8.78
CA ARG A 227 -11.85 2.17 9.75
C ARG A 227 -12.68 2.90 10.79
N SER A 228 -13.78 3.52 10.39
CA SER A 228 -14.50 4.52 11.20
C SER A 228 -15.43 3.92 12.27
N ARG A 229 -15.81 2.65 12.15
CA ARG A 229 -16.84 2.05 13.01
C ARG A 229 -16.46 0.61 13.33
N THR A 230 -15.96 0.38 14.54
CA THR A 230 -15.44 -0.92 15.00
C THR A 230 -16.51 -1.84 15.61
N ALA A 231 -17.60 -1.25 16.09
CA ALA A 231 -18.72 -1.99 16.68
C ALA A 231 -19.68 -2.50 15.59
N GLY A 232 -20.17 -3.74 15.77
CA GLY A 232 -21.22 -4.37 14.95
C GLY A 232 -20.79 -5.67 14.27
N SER A 233 -21.75 -6.30 13.60
CA SER A 233 -21.55 -7.53 12.82
C SER A 233 -21.33 -7.21 11.33
N ALA A 234 -20.53 -8.03 10.69
CA ALA A 234 -20.31 -8.06 9.24
C ALA A 234 -20.53 -9.49 8.72
N TYR A 235 -20.56 -9.63 7.41
CA TYR A 235 -20.56 -10.90 6.72
C TYR A 235 -19.52 -10.89 5.60
N ALA A 236 -18.94 -12.05 5.33
CA ALA A 236 -18.19 -12.32 4.12
C ALA A 236 -18.91 -13.42 3.34
N ALA A 237 -19.12 -13.20 2.05
CA ALA A 237 -19.71 -14.17 1.15
C ALA A 237 -18.72 -14.49 0.03
N THR A 238 -18.42 -15.77 -0.17
CA THR A 238 -17.73 -16.29 -1.35
C THR A 238 -18.79 -16.81 -2.31
N ILE A 239 -18.71 -16.40 -3.57
CA ILE A 239 -19.69 -16.67 -4.62
C ILE A 239 -18.93 -17.24 -5.80
N ASP A 240 -19.38 -18.36 -6.33
CA ASP A 240 -18.81 -18.98 -7.53
C ASP A 240 -19.95 -19.34 -8.49
N LEU A 241 -19.78 -19.00 -9.76
CA LEU A 241 -20.78 -19.25 -10.80
C LEU A 241 -20.84 -20.73 -11.18
N ASP A 242 -22.01 -21.33 -11.05
CA ASP A 242 -22.17 -22.76 -11.28
C ASP A 242 -21.98 -23.10 -12.77
N ARG A 243 -21.10 -24.06 -13.05
CA ARG A 243 -20.88 -24.62 -14.40
C ARG A 243 -20.51 -23.53 -15.44
N PHE A 244 -19.84 -22.45 -15.03
CA PHE A 244 -19.50 -21.34 -15.92
C PHE A 244 -18.61 -21.76 -17.11
N LYS A 245 -17.80 -22.80 -16.96
CA LYS A 245 -17.08 -23.41 -18.09
C LYS A 245 -18.03 -23.83 -19.23
N ILE A 246 -19.20 -24.39 -18.94
CA ILE A 246 -20.20 -24.77 -19.96
C ILE A 246 -20.68 -23.55 -20.74
N VAL A 247 -20.83 -22.40 -20.08
CA VAL A 247 -21.18 -21.13 -20.74
C VAL A 247 -20.13 -20.76 -21.78
N ASN A 248 -18.85 -20.79 -21.39
CA ASN A 248 -17.74 -20.50 -22.30
C ASN A 248 -17.66 -21.52 -23.45
N ASP A 249 -17.80 -22.81 -23.15
CA ASP A 249 -17.69 -23.87 -24.14
C ASP A 249 -18.86 -23.84 -25.15
N THR A 250 -20.04 -23.39 -24.72
CA THR A 250 -21.25 -23.37 -25.57
C THR A 250 -21.40 -22.07 -26.36
N TYR A 251 -21.08 -20.91 -25.76
CA TYR A 251 -21.36 -19.59 -26.33
C TYR A 251 -20.10 -18.76 -26.62
N GLY A 252 -18.92 -19.32 -26.34
CA GLY A 252 -17.63 -18.66 -26.52
C GLY A 252 -17.26 -17.71 -25.39
N HIS A 253 -15.96 -17.43 -25.26
CA HIS A 253 -15.41 -16.59 -24.20
C HIS A 253 -15.95 -15.16 -24.18
N GLN A 254 -16.30 -14.58 -25.34
CA GLN A 254 -16.89 -13.23 -25.39
C GLN A 254 -18.25 -13.17 -24.68
N CYS A 255 -19.08 -14.21 -24.83
CA CYS A 255 -20.35 -14.32 -24.11
C CYS A 255 -20.11 -14.52 -22.61
N GLY A 256 -19.15 -15.36 -22.23
CA GLY A 256 -18.74 -15.51 -20.82
C GLY A 256 -18.28 -14.20 -20.21
N ASP A 257 -17.49 -13.41 -20.93
CA ASP A 257 -17.06 -12.09 -20.49
C ASP A 257 -18.24 -11.13 -20.25
N ASP A 258 -19.23 -11.12 -21.15
CA ASP A 258 -20.47 -10.35 -20.98
C ASP A 258 -21.27 -10.81 -19.74
N VAL A 259 -21.34 -12.11 -19.50
CA VAL A 259 -21.96 -12.68 -18.28
C VAL A 259 -21.25 -12.16 -17.04
N LEU A 260 -19.91 -12.24 -16.99
CA LEU A 260 -19.13 -11.79 -15.84
C LEU A 260 -19.32 -10.29 -15.56
N ARG A 261 -19.38 -9.45 -16.59
CA ARG A 261 -19.65 -8.00 -16.43
C ARG A 261 -21.02 -7.74 -15.80
N ARG A 262 -22.07 -8.41 -16.28
CA ARG A 262 -23.43 -8.19 -15.79
C ARG A 262 -23.66 -8.79 -14.39
N VAL A 263 -23.08 -9.95 -14.11
CA VAL A 263 -23.05 -10.53 -12.76
C VAL A 263 -22.35 -9.57 -11.79
N ALA A 264 -21.21 -9.02 -12.17
CA ALA A 264 -20.48 -8.07 -11.35
C ALA A 264 -21.31 -6.81 -11.02
N GLU A 265 -22.02 -6.26 -12.00
CA GLU A 265 -22.95 -5.15 -11.80
C GLU A 265 -24.10 -5.54 -10.85
N SER A 266 -24.78 -6.66 -11.10
CA SER A 266 -25.86 -7.16 -10.24
C SER A 266 -25.41 -7.36 -8.79
N LEU A 267 -24.24 -7.95 -8.56
CA LEU A 267 -23.68 -8.14 -7.22
C LEU A 267 -23.38 -6.81 -6.54
N ARG A 268 -22.84 -5.82 -7.27
CA ARG A 268 -22.58 -4.48 -6.74
C ARG A 268 -23.86 -3.80 -6.27
N TRP A 269 -24.94 -3.87 -7.06
CA TRP A 269 -26.25 -3.33 -6.70
C TRP A 269 -26.86 -4.07 -5.50
N ALA A 270 -26.82 -5.41 -5.50
CA ALA A 270 -27.40 -6.23 -4.45
C ALA A 270 -26.66 -6.12 -3.11
N ALA A 271 -25.34 -5.91 -3.13
CA ALA A 271 -24.53 -5.77 -1.92
C ALA A 271 -24.76 -4.41 -1.22
N GLY A 272 -25.04 -3.36 -1.99
CA GLY A 272 -25.26 -2.00 -1.52
C GLY A 272 -23.96 -1.20 -1.30
N SER A 273 -24.10 0.12 -1.11
CA SER A 273 -22.99 1.10 -1.04
C SER A 273 -21.95 0.85 0.07
N ASP A 274 -22.35 0.16 1.13
CA ASP A 274 -21.54 -0.07 2.32
C ASP A 274 -20.77 -1.40 2.26
N ALA A 275 -20.94 -2.15 1.18
CA ALA A 275 -20.26 -3.42 0.95
C ALA A 275 -19.08 -3.25 0.01
N VAL A 276 -18.07 -4.08 0.20
CA VAL A 276 -16.91 -4.20 -0.68
C VAL A 276 -17.13 -5.44 -1.53
N VAL A 277 -17.11 -5.27 -2.85
CA VAL A 277 -17.33 -6.34 -3.84
C VAL A 277 -16.08 -6.50 -4.68
N ALA A 278 -15.61 -7.74 -4.83
CA ALA A 278 -14.42 -8.07 -5.57
C ALA A 278 -14.62 -9.32 -6.43
N ARG A 279 -13.90 -9.40 -7.54
CA ARG A 279 -13.68 -10.62 -8.33
C ARG A 279 -12.31 -11.19 -7.95
N THR A 280 -12.28 -12.35 -7.31
CA THR A 280 -11.05 -12.93 -6.76
C THR A 280 -10.43 -14.00 -7.64
N GLY A 281 -11.21 -14.57 -8.56
CA GLY A 281 -10.80 -15.60 -9.51
C GLY A 281 -11.49 -15.46 -10.86
N GLY A 282 -11.44 -16.50 -11.68
CA GLY A 282 -12.05 -16.51 -13.03
C GLY A 282 -13.56 -16.28 -12.97
N GLU A 283 -14.27 -17.08 -12.18
CA GLU A 283 -15.72 -17.03 -12.00
C GLU A 283 -16.13 -16.79 -10.53
N GLU A 284 -15.14 -16.42 -9.70
CA GLU A 284 -15.29 -16.26 -8.25
C GLU A 284 -15.38 -14.78 -7.84
N PHE A 285 -16.35 -14.49 -6.99
CA PHE A 285 -16.60 -13.18 -6.41
C PHE A 285 -16.62 -13.26 -4.88
N VAL A 286 -16.18 -12.18 -4.24
CA VAL A 286 -16.24 -12.01 -2.79
C VAL A 286 -16.98 -10.73 -2.46
N VAL A 287 -17.93 -10.82 -1.53
CA VAL A 287 -18.68 -9.69 -0.99
C VAL A 287 -18.46 -9.62 0.51
N VAL A 288 -17.98 -8.50 1.00
CA VAL A 288 -17.89 -8.24 2.45
C VAL A 288 -18.73 -7.01 2.78
N GLY A 289 -19.76 -7.22 3.58
CA GLY A 289 -20.72 -6.18 3.92
C GLY A 289 -21.00 -6.11 5.41
N ARG A 290 -21.60 -4.99 5.83
CA ARG A 290 -22.10 -4.84 7.21
C ARG A 290 -23.41 -5.63 7.34
N LEU A 291 -23.51 -6.45 8.40
CA LEU A 291 -24.74 -7.16 8.71
C LEU A 291 -25.65 -6.19 9.49
N ARG A 292 -26.54 -5.52 8.77
CA ARG A 292 -27.67 -4.78 9.36
C ARG A 292 -28.71 -5.80 9.84
N ALA A 293 -29.72 -5.40 10.63
CA ALA A 293 -30.67 -6.25 11.38
C ALA A 293 -31.37 -7.44 10.65
N LYS A 294 -31.07 -7.69 9.38
CA LYS A 294 -31.41 -8.88 8.60
C LYS A 294 -30.52 -10.09 8.98
N SER A 295 -31.03 -11.29 8.75
CA SER A 295 -30.28 -12.53 8.98
C SER A 295 -29.11 -12.69 7.99
N LEU A 296 -28.13 -13.51 8.37
CA LEU A 296 -27.01 -13.87 7.51
C LEU A 296 -27.47 -14.61 6.24
N SER A 297 -28.47 -15.49 6.37
CA SER A 297 -29.10 -16.19 5.24
C SER A 297 -29.76 -15.22 4.27
N ALA A 298 -30.44 -14.18 4.75
CA ALA A 298 -31.03 -13.16 3.88
C ALA A 298 -29.96 -12.31 3.15
N ALA A 299 -28.74 -12.21 3.69
CA ALA A 299 -27.63 -11.60 2.98
C ALA A 299 -27.12 -12.47 1.83
N GLY A 300 -26.89 -13.76 2.08
CA GLY A 300 -26.50 -14.72 1.05
C GLY A 300 -27.56 -14.89 -0.04
N GLU A 301 -28.83 -15.06 0.34
CA GLU A 301 -29.92 -15.29 -0.62
C GLU A 301 -30.16 -14.09 -1.52
N ARG A 302 -29.96 -12.87 -0.99
CA ARG A 302 -30.01 -11.65 -1.82
C ARG A 302 -28.93 -11.66 -2.91
N LEU A 303 -27.71 -12.11 -2.57
CA LEU A 303 -26.60 -12.18 -3.53
C LEU A 303 -26.82 -13.30 -4.54
N ARG A 304 -27.26 -14.48 -4.09
CA ARG A 304 -27.60 -15.63 -4.95
C ARG A 304 -28.67 -15.25 -5.98
N ARG A 305 -29.80 -14.68 -5.52
CA ARG A 305 -30.88 -14.20 -6.41
C ARG A 305 -30.40 -13.15 -7.40
N ALA A 306 -29.51 -12.25 -6.99
CA ALA A 306 -28.99 -11.23 -7.87
C ALA A 306 -28.20 -11.80 -9.05
N VAL A 307 -27.57 -12.98 -8.89
CA VAL A 307 -26.93 -13.72 -9.99
C VAL A 307 -27.97 -14.45 -10.85
N GLU A 308 -28.94 -15.11 -10.22
CA GLU A 308 -30.00 -15.85 -10.93
C GLU A 308 -30.88 -14.94 -11.80
N THR A 309 -31.12 -13.71 -11.36
CA THR A 309 -32.01 -12.75 -12.04
C THR A 309 -31.25 -11.60 -12.71
N VAL A 310 -30.03 -11.84 -13.22
CA VAL A 310 -29.24 -10.81 -13.91
C VAL A 310 -30.01 -10.28 -15.14
N PRO A 311 -30.28 -8.97 -15.22
CA PRO A 311 -31.03 -8.41 -16.33
C PRO A 311 -30.35 -8.57 -17.70
N GLY A 312 -31.14 -8.98 -18.68
CA GLY A 312 -30.76 -9.00 -20.10
C GLY A 312 -29.75 -10.08 -20.49
N LEU A 313 -29.45 -11.05 -19.62
CA LEU A 313 -28.80 -12.28 -20.06
C LEU A 313 -29.80 -13.15 -20.83
N SER A 314 -29.37 -13.72 -21.95
CA SER A 314 -30.14 -14.68 -22.74
C SER A 314 -30.20 -16.07 -22.12
N MET A 315 -29.53 -16.27 -20.98
CA MET A 315 -29.39 -17.54 -20.29
C MET A 315 -29.45 -17.35 -18.78
N VAL A 316 -29.90 -18.39 -18.08
CA VAL A 316 -29.89 -18.42 -16.61
C VAL A 316 -28.52 -18.89 -16.13
N VAL A 317 -27.90 -18.07 -15.27
CA VAL A 317 -26.66 -18.42 -14.58
C VAL A 317 -26.96 -18.45 -13.09
N THR A 318 -26.52 -19.51 -12.41
CA THR A 318 -26.71 -19.66 -10.96
C THR A 318 -25.38 -19.56 -10.25
N ALA A 319 -25.41 -19.43 -8.93
CA ALA A 319 -24.19 -19.40 -8.12
C ALA A 319 -24.33 -20.23 -6.85
N SER A 320 -23.22 -20.84 -6.46
CA SER A 320 -23.01 -21.41 -5.14
C SER A 320 -22.48 -20.32 -4.21
N VAL A 321 -23.13 -20.11 -3.07
CA VAL A 321 -22.81 -19.01 -2.15
C VAL A 321 -22.51 -19.54 -0.75
N GLY A 322 -21.30 -19.30 -0.27
CA GLY A 322 -20.91 -19.57 1.11
C GLY A 322 -20.82 -18.29 1.91
N VAL A 323 -21.45 -18.24 3.09
CA VAL A 323 -21.49 -17.00 3.91
C VAL A 323 -20.97 -17.26 5.32
N ALA A 324 -20.01 -16.45 5.76
CA ALA A 324 -19.49 -16.45 7.12
C ALA A 324 -19.84 -15.17 7.88
N ARG A 325 -20.24 -15.32 9.14
CA ARG A 325 -20.39 -14.18 10.06
C ARG A 325 -19.03 -13.75 10.61
N CYS A 326 -18.81 -12.45 10.70
CA CYS A 326 -17.63 -11.88 11.34
C CYS A 326 -17.97 -10.62 12.16
N ARG A 327 -17.06 -10.22 13.05
CA ARG A 327 -17.13 -8.89 13.67
C ARG A 327 -16.41 -7.90 12.78
N ILE A 328 -16.87 -6.66 12.76
CA ILE A 328 -16.21 -5.59 12.00
C ILE A 328 -14.75 -5.41 12.45
N ALA A 329 -14.47 -5.58 13.74
CA ALA A 329 -13.10 -5.52 14.26
C ALA A 329 -12.18 -6.58 13.63
N ASP A 330 -12.69 -7.77 13.32
CA ASP A 330 -11.90 -8.87 12.77
C ASP A 330 -11.59 -8.66 11.27
N VAL A 331 -12.38 -7.85 10.55
CA VAL A 331 -12.14 -7.51 9.14
C VAL A 331 -10.88 -6.64 8.97
N ARG A 332 -10.45 -5.94 10.04
CA ARG A 332 -9.28 -5.05 10.02
C ARG A 332 -7.96 -5.78 10.23
N ASP A 333 -7.99 -6.99 10.78
CA ASP A 333 -6.82 -7.82 11.02
C ASP A 333 -6.66 -8.76 9.81
N PRO A 334 -5.58 -8.63 9.01
CA PRO A 334 -5.37 -9.48 7.84
C PRO A 334 -5.43 -10.97 8.14
N ALA A 335 -4.91 -11.43 9.29
CA ALA A 335 -4.90 -12.84 9.64
C ALA A 335 -6.33 -13.35 9.91
N ARG A 336 -7.13 -12.57 10.62
CA ARG A 336 -8.53 -12.89 10.90
C ARG A 336 -9.40 -12.79 9.66
N LEU A 337 -9.18 -11.79 8.81
CA LEU A 337 -9.86 -11.68 7.52
C LEU A 337 -9.63 -12.92 6.66
N GLN A 338 -8.39 -13.41 6.55
CA GLN A 338 -8.11 -14.65 5.81
C GLN A 338 -8.82 -15.87 6.42
N GLN A 339 -8.93 -15.96 7.75
CA GLN A 339 -9.72 -17.03 8.39
C GLN A 339 -11.22 -16.91 8.06
N ILE A 340 -11.77 -15.70 8.07
CA ILE A 340 -13.18 -15.45 7.71
C ILE A 340 -13.45 -15.83 6.25
N LEU A 341 -12.56 -15.44 5.33
CA LEU A 341 -12.69 -15.78 3.91
C LEU A 341 -12.55 -17.29 3.67
N ARG A 342 -11.66 -17.99 4.38
CA ARG A 342 -11.57 -19.46 4.33
C ARG A 342 -12.86 -20.14 4.78
N ARG A 343 -13.53 -19.60 5.81
CA ARG A 343 -14.82 -20.13 6.27
C ARG A 343 -15.93 -19.92 5.26
N SER A 344 -16.00 -18.75 4.61
CA SER A 344 -17.00 -18.53 3.56
C SER A 344 -16.70 -19.36 2.31
N ASP A 345 -15.43 -19.58 1.98
CA ASP A 345 -14.99 -20.43 0.89
C ASP A 345 -15.34 -21.91 1.11
N ALA A 346 -15.07 -22.45 2.30
CA ALA A 346 -15.47 -23.81 2.66
C ALA A 346 -16.99 -24.01 2.56
N ALA A 347 -17.78 -23.04 3.02
CA ALA A 347 -19.24 -23.07 2.87
C ALA A 347 -19.68 -23.00 1.40
N MET A 348 -18.97 -22.24 0.55
CA MET A 348 -19.27 -22.18 -0.89
C MET A 348 -18.96 -23.53 -1.55
N TYR A 349 -17.88 -24.18 -1.14
CA TYR A 349 -17.55 -25.53 -1.60
C TYR A 349 -18.62 -26.56 -1.19
N ASP A 350 -19.15 -26.47 0.04
CA ASP A 350 -20.29 -27.28 0.47
C ASP A 350 -21.53 -26.99 -0.41
N ALA A 351 -21.80 -25.73 -0.73
CA ALA A 351 -22.89 -25.35 -1.64
C ALA A 351 -22.75 -25.98 -3.04
N LYS A 352 -21.53 -26.03 -3.58
CA LYS A 352 -21.24 -26.72 -4.85
C LYS A 352 -21.49 -28.23 -4.76
N ARG A 353 -21.04 -28.86 -3.66
CA ARG A 353 -21.20 -30.30 -3.45
C ARG A 353 -22.67 -30.72 -3.36
N ASP A 354 -23.51 -29.85 -2.81
CA ASP A 354 -24.94 -30.10 -2.61
C ASP A 354 -25.80 -29.75 -3.84
N GLY A 355 -25.19 -29.58 -5.02
CA GLY A 355 -25.88 -29.42 -6.30
C GLY A 355 -25.89 -27.99 -6.86
N GLY A 356 -25.31 -27.03 -6.14
CA GLY A 356 -25.22 -25.63 -6.55
C GLY A 356 -26.54 -24.87 -6.46
N ASN A 357 -26.54 -23.61 -6.89
CA ASN A 357 -27.66 -22.68 -6.76
C ASN A 357 -28.25 -22.58 -5.34
N ILE A 358 -27.41 -22.68 -4.30
CA ILE A 358 -27.83 -22.60 -2.90
C ILE A 358 -26.91 -21.70 -2.07
N VAL A 359 -27.38 -21.36 -0.88
CA VAL A 359 -26.62 -20.62 0.13
C VAL A 359 -26.30 -21.54 1.29
N VAL A 360 -25.02 -21.70 1.63
CA VAL A 360 -24.57 -22.40 2.83
C VAL A 360 -23.96 -21.39 3.81
N ILE A 361 -24.33 -21.52 5.07
CA ILE A 361 -23.80 -20.69 6.15
C ILE A 361 -22.65 -21.43 6.81
N ALA A 362 -21.48 -20.79 6.86
CA ALA A 362 -20.33 -21.34 7.57
C ALA A 362 -20.66 -21.52 9.06
N GLY A 363 -20.47 -22.73 9.57
CA GLY A 363 -20.60 -23.02 10.99
C GLY A 363 -19.71 -22.10 11.85
N SER A 364 -20.13 -21.82 13.08
CA SER A 364 -19.22 -21.22 14.06
C SER A 364 -18.22 -22.29 14.48
N GLU A 365 -16.93 -22.10 14.20
CA GLU A 365 -15.91 -22.98 14.79
C GLU A 365 -15.94 -22.82 16.32
N ALA A 366 -16.47 -23.85 16.97
CA ALA A 366 -16.00 -24.31 18.26
C ALA A 366 -15.54 -25.77 18.06
N GLN A 367 -14.50 -26.01 17.26
CA GLN A 367 -13.61 -27.18 17.34
C GLN A 367 -12.48 -27.08 16.31
N GLY A 368 -11.27 -27.45 16.74
CA GLY A 368 -10.01 -27.12 16.09
C GLY A 368 -9.82 -27.73 14.71
N TYR A 369 -9.41 -26.87 13.78
CA TYR A 369 -8.76 -27.26 12.55
C TYR A 369 -7.32 -27.71 12.84
N THR A 370 -7.02 -28.98 12.58
CA THR A 370 -5.64 -29.47 12.44
C THR A 370 -5.31 -29.46 10.95
N PRO A 371 -4.26 -28.75 10.50
CA PRO A 371 -3.91 -28.72 9.09
C PRO A 371 -3.51 -30.12 8.61
N CYS A 372 -4.05 -30.53 7.46
CA CYS A 372 -3.68 -31.76 6.79
C CYS A 372 -2.24 -31.63 6.26
N GLY A 373 -1.27 -32.25 6.94
CA GLY A 373 0.14 -32.17 6.55
C GLY A 373 1.18 -32.46 7.63
N ALA A 374 0.89 -33.28 8.63
CA ALA A 374 1.92 -33.87 9.49
C ALA A 374 1.74 -35.39 9.45
N VAL A 375 2.59 -36.05 8.67
CA VAL A 375 2.74 -37.50 8.71
C VAL A 375 3.46 -37.81 10.01
N ASP A 376 2.72 -38.27 11.01
CA ASP A 376 3.29 -38.80 12.25
C ASP A 376 4.14 -40.02 11.92
N SER A 377 5.45 -39.86 12.02
CA SER A 377 6.42 -40.95 12.06
C SER A 377 6.86 -41.13 13.50
N ALA A 378 6.04 -41.84 14.29
CA ALA A 378 6.46 -42.34 15.59
C ALA A 378 5.76 -43.67 15.90
N LEU A 379 6.56 -44.74 15.92
CA LEU A 379 6.20 -46.09 16.31
C LEU A 379 5.82 -46.17 17.81
N PRO A 380 5.04 -47.19 18.24
CA PRO A 380 4.54 -47.29 19.60
C PRO A 380 5.58 -47.89 20.56
N GLY A 381 5.75 -47.26 21.72
CA GLY A 381 6.70 -47.70 22.75
C GLY A 381 6.24 -47.44 24.18
N ARG A 382 5.68 -48.49 24.78
CA ARG A 382 5.62 -48.83 26.22
C ARG A 382 4.85 -47.96 27.22
N ALA A 383 3.91 -48.63 27.87
CA ALA A 383 3.22 -48.27 29.11
C ALA A 383 4.12 -48.34 30.36
N GLY A 384 3.81 -47.52 31.36
CA GLY A 384 4.29 -47.62 32.75
C GLY A 384 3.95 -46.34 33.56
N PRO A 385 3.66 -46.42 34.88
CA PRO A 385 2.37 -45.92 35.38
C PRO A 385 2.42 -44.71 36.35
N SER A 386 1.25 -44.06 36.45
CA SER A 386 0.64 -43.40 37.61
C SER A 386 1.52 -42.63 38.62
N GLN A 387 1.25 -41.34 38.79
CA GLN A 387 1.18 -40.73 40.12
C GLN A 387 0.03 -39.72 40.24
N VAL A 388 -0.66 -39.85 41.37
CA VAL A 388 -1.76 -39.06 41.91
C VAL A 388 -1.17 -37.99 42.84
N SER A 389 -1.66 -36.74 42.77
CA SER A 389 -1.72 -35.78 43.89
C SER A 389 -2.53 -34.56 43.42
N ALA A 390 -3.82 -34.44 43.77
CA ALA A 390 -4.38 -33.84 44.97
C ALA A 390 -4.28 -32.30 45.05
N ALA A 391 -5.44 -31.67 44.82
CA ALA A 391 -6.04 -30.47 45.43
C ALA A 391 -5.18 -29.25 45.81
N THR A 392 -5.67 -28.05 45.48
CA THR A 392 -6.18 -27.10 46.49
C THR A 392 -6.94 -25.93 45.84
N THR A 393 -8.16 -25.76 46.32
CA THR A 393 -9.15 -24.69 46.12
C THR A 393 -8.71 -23.37 46.76
N MET A 394 -8.99 -22.21 46.16
CA MET A 394 -9.58 -21.03 46.85
C MET A 394 -9.63 -19.77 45.94
N ALA A 395 -10.85 -19.37 45.60
CA ALA A 395 -11.34 -17.97 45.57
C ALA A 395 -12.43 -17.90 46.69
N PRO A 396 -12.94 -16.74 47.19
CA PRO A 396 -13.22 -15.47 46.51
C PRO A 396 -12.88 -14.20 47.36
N THR A 397 -12.95 -12.96 46.88
CA THR A 397 -14.12 -12.04 46.99
C THR A 397 -13.73 -10.59 46.56
N PRO A 398 -14.71 -9.69 46.34
CA PRO A 398 -14.62 -8.56 45.40
C PRO A 398 -14.47 -7.18 46.07
N VAL A 399 -14.08 -6.15 45.30
CA VAL A 399 -14.17 -4.74 45.73
C VAL A 399 -14.86 -3.86 44.69
N SER A 400 -15.97 -3.31 45.17
CA SER A 400 -16.82 -2.16 44.84
C SER A 400 -16.61 -1.26 43.60
N ARG A 401 -17.76 -1.06 42.94
CA ARG A 401 -18.37 0.17 42.37
C ARG A 401 -17.64 1.51 42.59
N VAL A 402 -17.56 2.29 41.50
CA VAL A 402 -17.87 3.73 41.50
C VAL A 402 -18.77 4.02 40.30
N GLY A 403 -19.96 4.58 40.58
CA GLY A 403 -20.87 5.14 39.59
C GLY A 403 -20.76 6.66 39.56
N TRP A 404 -21.01 7.26 38.40
CA TRP A 404 -21.35 8.66 38.25
C TRP A 404 -22.48 8.83 37.24
N ILE A 405 -23.24 9.89 37.48
CA ILE A 405 -24.64 10.09 37.15
C ILE A 405 -24.81 10.83 35.81
N SER A 406 -25.89 10.46 35.13
CA SER A 406 -26.72 11.19 34.15
C SER A 406 -26.55 12.71 33.99
N GLY A 407 -26.46 13.15 32.73
CA GLY A 407 -27.53 13.98 32.12
C GLY A 407 -27.21 15.44 31.77
N ALA A 408 -27.27 15.76 30.47
CA ALA A 408 -27.81 17.03 29.98
C ALA A 408 -28.25 16.89 28.51
N LYS A 409 -29.49 17.30 28.26
CA LYS A 409 -30.16 17.41 26.96
C LYS A 409 -29.99 18.82 26.37
N ASN A 410 -30.23 18.90 25.06
CA ASN A 410 -30.72 20.03 24.24
C ASN A 410 -29.72 21.01 23.60
N GLY A 411 -29.90 21.20 22.29
CA GLY A 411 -29.85 22.52 21.64
C GLY A 411 -29.15 22.59 20.29
N LEU A 412 -29.96 22.65 19.22
CA LEU A 412 -29.69 23.00 17.81
C LEU A 412 -29.10 21.94 16.87
#